data_AF-A0A7K2YDP4-F1
#
_entry.id   AF-A0A7K2YDP4-F1
#
_cell.length_a   1.000
_cell.length_b   1.000
_cell.length_c   1.000
_cell.angle_alpha   90.00
_cell.angle_beta   90.00
_cell.angle_gamma   90.00
#
_symmetry.space_group_name_H-M   'P 1'
#
loop_
_entity.id
_entity.type
_entity.pdbx_description
1 polymer ?
#
loop_
_entity_poly.entity_id
_entity_poly.type
_entity_poly.pdbx_seq_one_letter_code
_entity_poly.pdbx_strand_id
1 'polypeptide(L)'
;MPALTPTSIPERVVLAERAVAVLSPRSTMWALQTLHGAPKTSGEVAAALPWLTPAAATQRVRQMHRDGLIERVDRPGFPRYTPTLAGHGVSEAQAALLEWHTRHVPAAAPTAALDEIEEALGMLRPAHTLRTLDLLATAELVPQTSVHVAFAELPQWRVDRRLRAMEHDRLVAGTTGDNPAFALTDRGRATTEAVTALATWARFHFPSPTEHTAATVAKAAHAETTGASRVPAAAFSHAPTPPTPTTPTAATPAPRAAFSTPTAPARTH
;
A
#
# COMPACT_ATOMS: atom_id res chain seq x y z
N MET A 1 14.41 -36.33 -1.78
CA MET A 1 14.14 -34.88 -1.68
C MET A 1 13.58 -34.62 -0.29
N PRO A 2 14.22 -33.80 0.55
CA PRO A 2 13.68 -33.45 1.86
C PRO A 2 12.35 -32.71 1.68
N ALA A 3 11.33 -33.10 2.45
CA ALA A 3 10.04 -32.42 2.47
C ALA A 3 10.25 -31.00 3.02
N LEU A 4 9.95 -29.99 2.21
CA LEU A 4 9.91 -28.60 2.65
C LEU A 4 8.76 -28.49 3.66
N THR A 5 9.08 -28.40 4.95
CA THR A 5 8.12 -27.98 5.97
C THR A 5 7.58 -26.59 5.61
N PRO A 6 6.30 -26.28 5.90
CA PRO A 6 5.75 -24.96 5.66
C PRO A 6 6.61 -23.95 6.39
N THR A 7 7.44 -23.25 5.64
CA THR A 7 8.48 -22.37 6.18
C THR A 7 7.75 -21.15 6.72
N SER A 8 7.91 -20.87 8.02
CA SER A 8 7.38 -19.64 8.60
C SER A 8 7.91 -18.46 7.82
N ILE A 9 7.03 -17.58 7.34
CA ILE A 9 7.41 -16.38 6.58
C ILE A 9 8.41 -15.59 7.43
N PRO A 10 9.61 -15.26 6.92
CA PRO A 10 10.58 -14.50 7.70
C PRO A 10 10.00 -13.17 8.17
N GLU A 11 10.29 -12.79 9.42
CA GLU A 11 9.79 -11.54 10.01
C GLU A 11 10.13 -10.32 9.15
N ARG A 12 11.32 -10.30 8.54
CA ARG A 12 11.75 -9.28 7.57
C ARG A 12 10.72 -9.08 6.45
N VAL A 13 10.22 -10.17 5.87
CA VAL A 13 9.24 -10.12 4.76
C VAL A 13 7.93 -9.52 5.25
N VAL A 14 7.44 -9.94 6.41
CA VAL A 14 6.19 -9.43 7.01
C VAL A 14 6.30 -7.92 7.31
N LEU A 15 7.42 -7.48 7.89
CA LEU A 15 7.67 -6.07 8.18
C LEU A 15 7.79 -5.24 6.90
N ALA A 16 8.49 -5.73 5.88
CA ALA A 16 8.58 -5.05 4.60
C ALA A 16 7.22 -4.98 3.89
N GLU A 17 6.40 -6.03 3.92
CA GLU A 17 5.03 -6.00 3.37
C GLU A 17 4.17 -4.96 4.08
N ARG A 18 4.27 -4.85 5.41
CA ARG A 18 3.62 -3.79 6.19
C ARG A 18 4.11 -2.41 5.77
N ALA A 19 5.41 -2.23 5.59
CA ALA A 19 5.98 -0.97 5.17
C ALA A 19 5.45 -0.55 3.79
N VAL A 20 5.50 -1.49 2.84
CA VAL A 20 4.99 -1.29 1.49
C VAL A 20 3.50 -0.96 1.52
N ALA A 21 2.68 -1.63 2.32
CA ALA A 21 1.25 -1.33 2.42
C ALA A 21 0.96 0.11 2.89
N VAL A 22 1.75 0.61 3.85
CA VAL A 22 1.61 1.98 4.40
C VAL A 22 2.10 3.05 3.41
N LEU A 23 3.23 2.79 2.73
CA LEU A 23 3.89 3.76 1.85
C LEU A 23 3.38 3.76 0.41
N SER A 24 2.94 2.60 -0.10
CA SER A 24 2.52 2.36 -1.49
C SER A 24 1.46 3.28 -2.09
N PRO A 25 0.53 3.85 -1.32
CA PRO A 25 -0.39 4.77 -1.93
C PRO A 25 0.36 6.03 -2.32
N ARG A 26 0.41 6.32 -3.63
CA ARG A 26 1.10 7.48 -4.21
C ARG A 26 0.95 8.77 -3.42
N SER A 27 -0.23 8.99 -2.86
CA SER A 27 -0.53 10.20 -2.11
C SER A 27 0.14 10.30 -0.72
N THR A 28 0.63 9.19 -0.15
CA THR A 28 1.32 9.18 1.15
C THR A 28 2.66 9.91 1.05
N MET A 29 3.49 9.58 0.06
CA MET A 29 4.85 10.11 -0.04
C MET A 29 4.85 11.60 -0.38
N TRP A 30 4.00 12.01 -1.32
CA TRP A 30 3.81 13.42 -1.65
C TRP A 30 3.23 14.22 -0.48
N ALA A 31 2.31 13.64 0.30
CA ALA A 31 1.79 14.29 1.50
C ALA A 31 2.86 14.46 2.58
N LEU A 32 3.72 13.45 2.82
CA LEU A 32 4.83 13.56 3.76
C LEU A 32 5.83 14.64 3.33
N GLN A 33 6.19 14.69 2.04
CA GLN A 33 7.05 15.74 1.50
C GLN A 33 6.40 17.13 1.68
N THR A 34 5.10 17.25 1.41
CA THR A 34 4.35 18.49 1.60
C THR A 34 4.36 18.95 3.06
N LEU A 35 4.27 18.01 4.00
CA LEU A 35 4.28 18.29 5.44
C LEU A 35 5.68 18.57 6.00
N HIS A 36 6.74 18.40 5.20
CA HIS A 36 8.09 18.73 5.60
C HIS A 36 8.24 20.26 5.74
N GLY A 37 8.71 20.72 6.91
CA GLY A 37 9.01 22.13 7.19
C GLY A 37 8.02 22.84 8.12
N ALA A 38 6.71 22.68 7.95
CA ALA A 38 5.73 23.32 8.82
C ALA A 38 4.39 22.56 8.91
N PRO A 39 3.67 22.61 10.06
CA PRO A 39 2.37 21.97 10.19
C PRO A 39 1.31 22.55 9.25
N LYS A 40 0.61 21.70 8.51
CA LYS A 40 -0.41 22.09 7.51
C LYS A 40 -1.78 21.49 7.82
N THR A 41 -2.82 22.19 7.43
CA THR A 41 -4.21 21.72 7.44
C THR A 41 -4.43 20.67 6.34
N SER A 42 -5.49 19.88 6.44
CA SER A 42 -5.86 18.93 5.38
C SER A 42 -6.18 19.63 4.05
N GLY A 43 -6.69 20.86 4.10
CA GLY A 43 -6.95 21.68 2.90
C GLY A 43 -5.66 22.12 2.20
N GLU A 44 -4.65 22.55 2.97
CA GLU A 44 -3.32 22.88 2.43
C GLU A 44 -2.63 21.65 1.82
N VAL A 45 -2.76 20.47 2.46
CA VAL A 45 -2.24 19.21 1.88
C VAL A 45 -3.00 18.85 0.59
N ALA A 46 -4.32 19.02 0.55
CA ALA A 46 -5.12 18.77 -0.65
C ALA A 46 -4.73 19.72 -1.80
N ALA A 47 -4.48 20.99 -1.51
CA ALA A 47 -4.04 21.97 -2.50
C ALA A 47 -2.68 21.63 -3.13
N ALA A 48 -1.80 20.96 -2.38
CA ALA A 48 -0.51 20.48 -2.87
C ALA A 48 -0.59 19.19 -3.72
N LEU A 49 -1.76 18.52 -3.74
CA LEU A 49 -1.99 17.25 -4.43
C LEU A 49 -3.11 17.41 -5.48
N PRO A 50 -2.93 18.24 -6.53
CA PRO A 50 -4.01 18.65 -7.44
C PRO A 50 -4.63 17.50 -8.25
N TRP A 51 -3.95 16.34 -8.33
CA TRP A 51 -4.49 15.13 -8.97
C TRP A 51 -5.44 14.33 -8.08
N LEU A 52 -5.63 14.72 -6.81
CA LEU A 52 -6.59 14.11 -5.89
C LEU A 52 -7.80 15.01 -5.71
N THR A 53 -8.97 14.41 -5.54
CA THR A 53 -10.14 15.16 -5.06
C THR A 53 -9.90 15.61 -3.60
N PRO A 54 -10.49 16.72 -3.16
CA PRO A 54 -10.36 17.16 -1.76
C PRO A 54 -10.80 16.10 -0.73
N ALA A 55 -11.82 15.30 -1.09
CA ALA A 55 -12.28 14.18 -0.27
C ALA A 55 -11.24 13.06 -0.18
N ALA A 56 -10.59 12.69 -1.29
CA ALA A 56 -9.53 11.69 -1.31
C ALA A 56 -8.28 12.14 -0.54
N ALA A 57 -7.89 13.42 -0.67
CA ALA A 57 -6.80 13.99 0.10
C ALA A 57 -7.10 14.02 1.62
N THR A 58 -8.32 14.40 2.01
CA THR A 58 -8.73 14.37 3.42
C THR A 58 -8.73 12.94 3.97
N GLN A 59 -9.25 11.98 3.20
CA GLN A 59 -9.21 10.56 3.58
C GLN A 59 -7.77 10.05 3.70
N ARG A 60 -6.85 10.49 2.83
CA ARG A 60 -5.43 10.17 2.91
C ARG A 60 -4.81 10.68 4.20
N VAL A 61 -5.01 11.95 4.56
CA VAL A 61 -4.52 12.53 5.81
C VAL A 61 -5.04 11.75 7.02
N ARG A 62 -6.34 11.39 7.03
CA ARG A 62 -6.92 10.56 8.10
C ARG A 62 -6.29 9.17 8.18
N GLN A 63 -6.00 8.54 7.04
CA GLN A 63 -5.33 7.24 6.99
C GLN A 63 -3.89 7.36 7.51
N MET A 64 -3.11 8.34 7.06
CA MET A 64 -1.74 8.59 7.54
C MET A 64 -1.70 8.86 9.05
N HIS A 65 -2.69 9.58 9.57
CA HIS A 65 -2.83 9.80 11.01
C HIS A 65 -3.12 8.50 11.78
N ARG A 66 -4.01 7.64 11.24
CA ARG A 66 -4.27 6.31 11.82
C ARG A 66 -3.06 5.38 11.74
N ASP A 67 -2.28 5.47 10.68
CA ASP A 67 -1.04 4.72 10.49
C ASP A 67 0.13 5.30 11.31
N GLY A 68 -0.09 6.38 12.07
CA GLY A 68 0.94 6.98 12.93
C GLY A 68 2.07 7.68 12.16
N LEU A 69 1.89 7.96 10.85
CA LEU A 69 2.88 8.70 10.05
C LEU A 69 2.85 10.19 10.31
N ILE A 70 1.68 10.71 10.67
CA ILE A 70 1.46 12.12 10.99
C ILE A 70 0.66 12.22 12.27
N GLU A 71 0.87 13.28 13.03
CA GLU A 71 0.09 13.59 14.22
C GLU A 71 -0.62 14.93 14.07
N ARG A 72 -1.74 15.05 14.76
CA ARG A 72 -2.49 16.29 14.84
C ARG A 72 -1.87 17.19 15.89
N VAL A 73 -1.54 18.42 15.51
CA VAL A 73 -1.09 19.49 16.40
C VAL A 73 -2.27 20.41 16.66
N ASP A 74 -2.77 20.45 17.89
CA ASP A 74 -3.87 21.33 18.26
C ASP A 74 -3.40 22.78 18.34
N ARG A 75 -3.98 23.61 17.48
CA ARG A 75 -3.84 25.07 17.50
C ARG A 75 -5.22 25.71 17.36
N PRO A 76 -5.41 26.96 17.83
CA PRO A 76 -6.66 27.69 17.61
C PRO A 76 -7.03 27.70 16.13
N GLY A 77 -8.26 27.29 15.81
CA GLY A 77 -8.75 27.19 14.43
C GLY A 77 -8.81 25.74 13.91
N PHE A 78 -8.21 25.51 12.74
CA PHE A 78 -8.29 24.22 12.03
C PHE A 78 -7.20 23.24 12.49
N PRO A 79 -7.49 21.92 12.55
CA PRO A 79 -6.48 20.89 12.82
C PRO A 79 -5.32 20.99 11.83
N ARG A 80 -4.10 21.06 12.36
CA ARG A 80 -2.87 20.99 11.57
C ARG A 80 -2.19 19.65 11.82
N TYR A 81 -1.46 19.19 10.83
CA TYR A 81 -0.75 17.92 10.86
C TYR A 81 0.74 18.16 10.69
N THR A 82 1.55 17.37 11.38
CA THR A 82 3.02 17.33 11.23
C THR A 82 3.45 15.86 11.13
N PRO A 83 4.57 15.53 10.46
CA PRO A 83 5.09 14.17 10.48
C PRO A 83 5.48 13.76 11.90
N THR A 84 5.21 12.51 12.26
CA THR A 84 5.72 11.90 13.50
C THR A 84 7.18 11.48 13.31
N LEU A 85 7.80 10.89 14.34
CA LEU A 85 9.08 10.19 14.18
C LEU A 85 9.02 9.13 13.08
N ALA A 86 7.91 8.39 12.95
CA ALA A 86 7.72 7.41 11.89
C ALA A 86 7.67 8.05 10.50
N GLY A 87 6.93 9.16 10.36
CA GLY A 87 6.86 9.92 9.12
C GLY A 87 8.20 10.54 8.71
N HIS A 88 9.00 11.00 9.67
CA HIS A 88 10.36 11.48 9.43
C HIS A 88 11.35 10.36 9.08
N GLY A 89 11.22 9.20 9.71
CA GLY A 89 12.11 8.05 9.49
C GLY A 89 11.96 7.38 8.11
N VAL A 90 10.95 7.74 7.31
CA VAL A 90 10.72 7.17 5.97
C VAL A 90 11.88 7.46 5.00
N SER A 91 12.69 8.51 5.25
CA SER A 91 13.74 8.96 4.33
C SER A 91 14.79 7.90 4.03
N GLU A 92 15.16 7.05 4.99
CA GLU A 92 16.15 5.99 4.77
C GLU A 92 15.60 4.90 3.84
N ALA A 93 14.35 4.49 4.05
CA ALA A 93 13.69 3.53 3.16
C ALA A 93 13.48 4.13 1.75
N GLN A 94 13.16 5.43 1.66
CA GLN A 94 13.09 6.16 0.39
C GLN A 94 14.41 6.18 -0.36
N ALA A 95 15.51 6.48 0.35
CA ALA A 95 16.84 6.52 -0.24
C ALA A 95 17.23 5.14 -0.80
N ALA A 96 17.00 4.06 -0.05
CA ALA A 96 17.29 2.71 -0.52
C ALA A 96 16.44 2.29 -1.73
N LEU A 97 15.16 2.67 -1.75
CA LEU A 97 14.28 2.42 -2.91
C LEU A 97 14.72 3.21 -4.15
N LEU A 98 15.08 4.48 -3.98
CA LEU A 98 15.57 5.33 -5.05
C LEU A 98 16.91 4.82 -5.60
N GLU A 99 17.83 4.44 -4.73
CA GLU A 99 19.13 3.89 -5.12
C GLU A 99 18.96 2.58 -5.90
N TRP A 100 18.12 1.67 -5.41
CA TRP A 100 17.80 0.44 -6.14
C TRP A 100 17.14 0.74 -7.49
N HIS A 101 16.18 1.68 -7.52
CA HIS A 101 15.48 2.01 -8.76
C HIS A 101 16.44 2.58 -9.80
N THR A 102 17.17 3.64 -9.47
CA THR A 102 18.10 4.32 -10.38
C THR A 102 19.19 3.39 -10.93
N ARG A 103 19.63 2.39 -10.15
CA ARG A 103 20.65 1.43 -10.57
C ARG A 103 20.12 0.31 -11.47
N HIS A 104 18.87 -0.12 -11.28
CA HIS A 104 18.35 -1.35 -11.90
C HIS A 104 17.14 -1.17 -12.81
N VAL A 105 16.57 0.03 -12.85
CA VAL A 105 15.42 0.38 -13.69
C VAL A 105 15.88 1.36 -14.75
N PRO A 106 15.91 0.96 -16.03
CA PRO A 106 16.27 1.89 -17.09
C PRO A 106 15.30 3.06 -17.13
N ALA A 107 15.83 4.28 -16.94
CA ALA A 107 15.03 5.49 -17.07
C ALA A 107 14.63 5.68 -18.55
N ALA A 108 13.33 5.67 -18.83
CA ALA A 108 12.83 6.02 -20.17
C ALA A 108 12.97 7.53 -20.45
N ALA A 109 12.89 8.35 -19.40
CA ALA A 109 13.07 9.79 -19.40
C ALA A 109 13.43 10.25 -17.98
N PRO A 110 13.99 11.47 -17.80
CA PRO A 110 14.19 12.04 -16.47
C PRO A 110 12.85 12.14 -15.72
N THR A 111 12.80 11.57 -14.53
CA THR A 111 11.64 11.58 -13.63
C THR A 111 11.98 12.25 -12.32
N ALA A 112 10.96 12.70 -11.58
CA ALA A 112 11.19 13.14 -10.22
C ALA A 112 11.54 11.92 -9.35
N ALA A 113 12.48 12.06 -8.42
CA ALA A 113 12.89 10.98 -7.51
C ALA A 113 11.70 10.31 -6.80
N LEU A 114 10.63 11.07 -6.52
CA LEU A 114 9.43 10.54 -5.90
C LEU A 114 8.62 9.63 -6.83
N ASP A 115 8.63 9.89 -8.14
CA ASP A 115 8.01 9.00 -9.12
C ASP A 115 8.77 7.67 -9.23
N GLU A 116 10.10 7.72 -9.15
CA GLU A 116 10.98 6.54 -9.16
C GLU A 116 10.76 5.67 -7.92
N ILE A 117 10.65 6.29 -6.74
CA ILE A 117 10.30 5.58 -5.49
C ILE A 117 8.90 4.95 -5.60
N GLU A 118 7.93 5.64 -6.19
CA GLU A 118 6.57 5.11 -6.38
C GLU A 118 6.52 3.95 -7.38
N GLU A 119 7.31 4.01 -8.45
CA GLU A 119 7.49 2.88 -9.36
C GLU A 119 8.16 1.70 -8.65
N ALA A 120 9.15 1.98 -7.81
CA ALA A 120 9.82 0.97 -6.99
C ALA A 120 8.84 0.26 -6.05
N LEU A 121 8.06 1.02 -5.29
CA LEU A 121 6.98 0.49 -4.46
C LEU A 121 5.94 -0.24 -5.31
N GLY A 122 5.61 0.27 -6.50
CA GLY A 122 4.68 -0.33 -7.44
C GLY A 122 5.05 -1.77 -7.84
N MET A 123 6.33 -2.05 -8.03
CA MET A 123 6.85 -3.40 -8.34
C MET A 123 6.82 -4.34 -7.13
N LEU A 124 7.02 -3.81 -5.92
CA LEU A 124 7.06 -4.58 -4.66
C LEU A 124 5.67 -4.80 -4.04
N ARG A 125 4.71 -3.92 -4.35
CA ARG A 125 3.36 -3.87 -3.76
C ARG A 125 2.46 -5.08 -4.01
N PRO A 126 2.45 -5.73 -5.18
CA PRO A 126 1.52 -6.83 -5.40
C PRO A 126 1.66 -7.89 -4.32
N ALA A 127 0.54 -8.49 -3.91
CA ALA A 127 0.55 -9.48 -2.85
C ALA A 127 1.55 -10.62 -3.16
N HIS A 128 2.25 -11.09 -2.13
CA HIS A 128 3.22 -12.19 -2.19
C HIS A 128 4.52 -11.91 -2.95
N THR A 129 4.73 -10.69 -3.48
CA THR A 129 6.00 -10.31 -4.14
C THR A 129 7.21 -10.59 -3.27
N LEU A 130 7.21 -10.05 -2.05
CA LEU A 130 8.37 -10.08 -1.17
C LEU A 130 8.63 -11.52 -0.69
N ARG A 131 7.57 -12.29 -0.45
CA ARG A 131 7.69 -13.73 -0.15
C ARG A 131 8.24 -14.53 -1.33
N THR A 132 7.83 -14.23 -2.57
CA THR A 132 8.39 -14.89 -3.76
C THR A 132 9.87 -14.54 -3.96
N LEU A 133 10.24 -13.26 -3.79
CA LEU A 133 11.64 -12.83 -3.86
C LEU A 133 12.50 -13.55 -2.80
N ASP A 134 12.00 -13.63 -1.57
CA ASP A 134 12.68 -14.31 -0.46
C ASP A 134 12.84 -15.82 -0.72
N LEU A 135 11.79 -16.49 -1.21
CA LEU A 135 11.85 -17.89 -1.63
C LEU A 135 12.90 -18.11 -2.72
N LEU A 136 12.88 -17.31 -3.77
CA LEU A 136 13.83 -17.42 -4.90
C LEU A 136 15.25 -17.00 -4.52
N ALA A 137 15.46 -16.27 -3.43
CA ALA A 137 16.79 -15.95 -2.93
C ALA A 137 17.51 -17.15 -2.27
N THR A 138 16.78 -18.23 -1.96
CA THR A 138 17.35 -19.42 -1.29
C THR A 138 18.11 -20.36 -2.22
N ALA A 139 17.91 -20.24 -3.53
CA ALA A 139 18.53 -21.09 -4.53
C ALA A 139 18.71 -20.34 -5.86
N GLU A 140 19.66 -20.77 -6.68
CA GLU A 140 19.89 -20.16 -8.01
C GLU A 140 18.69 -20.36 -8.95
N LEU A 141 18.06 -21.54 -8.88
CA LEU A 141 16.93 -21.92 -9.71
C LEU A 141 15.90 -22.71 -8.89
N VAL A 142 14.65 -22.26 -8.89
CA VAL A 142 13.55 -22.87 -8.12
C VAL A 142 12.49 -23.43 -9.06
N PRO A 143 12.23 -24.75 -9.07
CA PRO A 143 11.17 -25.35 -9.89
C PRO A 143 9.79 -24.72 -9.63
N GLN A 144 8.97 -24.56 -10.67
CA GLN A 144 7.60 -24.02 -10.52
C GLN A 144 6.77 -24.84 -9.52
N THR A 145 6.97 -26.16 -9.51
CA THR A 145 6.33 -27.06 -8.55
C THR A 145 6.70 -26.73 -7.11
N SER A 146 7.97 -26.37 -6.84
CA SER A 146 8.41 -25.91 -5.52
C SER A 146 7.78 -24.57 -5.14
N VAL A 147 7.63 -23.65 -6.09
CA VAL A 147 6.90 -22.39 -5.86
C VAL A 147 5.44 -22.68 -5.51
N HIS A 148 4.75 -23.54 -6.26
CA HIS A 148 3.35 -23.90 -5.97
C HIS A 148 3.20 -24.57 -4.60
N VAL A 149 4.13 -25.44 -4.21
CA VAL A 149 4.16 -26.03 -2.86
C VAL A 149 4.34 -24.97 -1.79
N ALA A 150 5.25 -24.00 -2.00
CA ALA A 150 5.50 -22.91 -1.06
C ALA A 150 4.31 -21.95 -0.92
N PHE A 151 3.38 -21.92 -1.87
CA PHE A 151 2.16 -21.10 -1.88
C PHE A 151 0.89 -21.95 -1.98
N ALA A 152 0.88 -23.14 -1.37
CA ALA A 152 -0.22 -24.10 -1.46
C ALA A 152 -1.58 -23.55 -0.94
N GLU A 153 -1.56 -22.49 -0.15
CA GLU A 153 -2.76 -21.77 0.31
C GLU A 153 -3.43 -20.92 -0.78
N LEU A 154 -2.78 -20.73 -1.93
CA LEU A 154 -3.26 -19.93 -3.04
C LEU A 154 -3.64 -20.81 -4.24
N PRO A 155 -4.67 -20.42 -5.01
CA PRO A 155 -4.92 -21.01 -6.32
C PRO A 155 -3.70 -20.82 -7.24
N GLN A 156 -3.30 -21.89 -7.96
CA GLN A 156 -2.14 -21.88 -8.87
C GLN A 156 -2.16 -20.70 -9.85
N TRP A 157 -3.32 -20.38 -10.45
CA TRP A 157 -3.43 -19.27 -11.39
C TRP A 157 -3.05 -17.90 -10.79
N ARG A 158 -3.20 -17.70 -9.46
CA ARG A 158 -2.75 -16.46 -8.79
C ARG A 158 -1.23 -16.43 -8.68
N VAL A 159 -0.62 -17.56 -8.36
CA VAL A 159 0.84 -17.72 -8.30
C VAL A 159 1.43 -17.48 -9.70
N ASP A 160 0.87 -18.10 -10.74
CA ASP A 160 1.35 -17.94 -12.12
C ASP A 160 1.13 -16.52 -12.65
N ARG A 161 0.02 -15.86 -12.29
CA ARG A 161 -0.19 -14.44 -12.61
C ARG A 161 0.85 -13.56 -11.93
N ARG A 162 1.21 -13.88 -10.67
CA ARG A 162 2.24 -13.13 -9.95
C ARG A 162 3.61 -13.30 -10.57
N LEU A 163 4.01 -14.53 -10.88
CA LEU A 163 5.29 -14.83 -11.54
C LEU A 163 5.41 -14.10 -12.88
N ARG A 164 4.36 -14.15 -13.72
CA ARG A 164 4.33 -13.38 -14.98
C ARG A 164 4.47 -11.87 -14.79
N ALA A 165 3.85 -11.31 -13.76
CA ALA A 165 4.03 -9.89 -13.43
C ALA A 165 5.48 -9.60 -13.00
N MET A 166 6.09 -10.48 -12.21
CA MET A 166 7.49 -10.34 -11.80
C MET A 166 8.47 -10.50 -12.99
N GLU A 167 8.16 -11.35 -13.97
CA GLU A 167 8.93 -11.46 -15.22
C GLU A 167 8.80 -10.18 -16.05
N HIS A 168 7.59 -9.62 -16.15
CA HIS A 168 7.35 -8.34 -16.82
C HIS A 168 8.15 -7.20 -16.19
N ASP A 169 8.19 -7.14 -14.86
CA ASP A 169 8.99 -6.18 -14.08
C ASP A 169 10.49 -6.53 -14.07
N ARG A 170 10.87 -7.64 -14.71
CA ARG A 170 12.24 -8.20 -14.75
C ARG A 170 12.83 -8.46 -13.36
N LEU A 171 12.01 -8.78 -12.38
CA LEU A 171 12.46 -9.23 -11.05
C LEU A 171 12.85 -10.70 -11.05
N VAL A 172 12.21 -11.50 -11.91
CA VAL A 172 12.49 -12.94 -12.07
C VAL A 172 12.63 -13.28 -13.55
N ALA A 173 13.29 -14.39 -13.83
CA ALA A 173 13.36 -14.99 -15.15
C ALA A 173 12.93 -16.46 -15.06
N GLY A 174 11.92 -16.83 -15.85
CA GLY A 174 11.51 -18.22 -16.03
C GLY A 174 12.37 -18.94 -17.06
N THR A 175 12.54 -20.25 -16.86
CA THR A 175 13.08 -21.16 -17.87
C THR A 175 11.93 -21.77 -18.68
N THR A 176 12.17 -22.00 -19.96
CA THR A 176 11.23 -22.69 -20.85
C THR A 176 11.56 -24.19 -20.92
N GLY A 177 10.54 -25.05 -20.98
CA GLY A 177 10.71 -26.50 -21.16
C GLY A 177 9.69 -27.31 -20.36
N ASP A 178 9.92 -28.63 -20.27
CA ASP A 178 9.03 -29.57 -19.57
C ASP A 178 9.02 -29.38 -18.04
N ASN A 179 10.06 -28.76 -17.49
CA ASN A 179 10.18 -28.45 -16.06
C ASN A 179 10.52 -26.97 -15.86
N PRO A 180 9.51 -26.07 -15.97
CA PRO A 180 9.72 -24.64 -15.80
C PRO A 180 10.23 -24.34 -14.39
N ALA A 181 11.19 -23.44 -14.31
CA ALA A 181 11.80 -22.99 -13.06
C ALA A 181 12.07 -21.50 -13.12
N PHE A 182 12.22 -20.87 -11.96
CA PHE A 182 12.40 -19.43 -11.84
C PHE A 182 13.68 -19.11 -11.09
N ALA A 183 14.37 -18.08 -11.57
CA ALA A 183 15.55 -17.51 -10.92
C ALA A 183 15.33 -16.01 -10.68
N LEU A 184 15.95 -15.45 -9.64
CA LEU A 184 16.06 -13.99 -9.53
C LEU A 184 16.94 -13.45 -10.66
N THR A 185 16.54 -12.33 -11.26
CA THR A 185 17.45 -11.54 -12.10
C THR A 185 18.42 -10.74 -11.21
N ASP A 186 19.39 -10.04 -11.81
CA ASP A 186 20.23 -9.09 -11.05
C ASP A 186 19.38 -8.00 -10.38
N ARG A 187 18.36 -7.48 -11.08
CA ARG A 187 17.40 -6.51 -10.54
C ARG A 187 16.62 -7.07 -9.35
N GLY A 188 16.16 -8.32 -9.46
CA GLY A 188 15.48 -9.03 -8.38
C GLY A 188 16.37 -9.24 -7.16
N ARG A 189 17.61 -9.72 -7.35
CA ARG A 189 18.59 -9.90 -6.25
C ARG A 189 18.90 -8.58 -5.53
N ALA A 190 19.07 -7.51 -6.29
CA ALA A 190 19.39 -6.18 -5.74
C ALA A 190 18.27 -5.57 -4.88
N THR A 191 17.05 -6.13 -4.88
CA THR A 191 15.96 -5.64 -4.00
C THR A 191 16.25 -5.85 -2.51
N THR A 192 17.22 -6.71 -2.17
CA THR A 192 17.50 -7.11 -0.78
C THR A 192 17.75 -5.93 0.15
N GLU A 193 18.51 -4.93 -0.30
CA GLU A 193 18.83 -3.74 0.51
C GLU A 193 17.58 -2.87 0.73
N ALA A 194 16.81 -2.59 -0.32
CA ALA A 194 15.56 -1.83 -0.23
C ALA A 194 14.52 -2.53 0.65
N VAL A 195 14.36 -3.85 0.51
CA VAL A 195 13.46 -4.66 1.36
C VAL A 195 13.93 -4.66 2.82
N THR A 196 15.24 -4.70 3.06
CA THR A 196 15.81 -4.64 4.42
C THR A 196 15.61 -3.26 5.05
N ALA A 197 15.77 -2.17 4.28
CA ALA A 197 15.50 -0.82 4.76
C ALA A 197 14.02 -0.63 5.13
N LEU A 198 13.11 -1.13 4.28
CA LEU A 198 11.67 -1.13 4.57
C LEU A 198 11.32 -1.91 5.84
N ALA A 199 11.89 -3.11 6.01
CA ALA A 199 11.67 -3.93 7.19
C ALA A 199 12.22 -3.26 8.47
N THR A 200 13.41 -2.67 8.38
CA THR A 200 14.06 -1.96 9.50
C THR A 200 13.22 -0.76 9.93
N TRP A 201 12.79 0.08 8.97
CA TRP A 201 11.90 1.20 9.25
C TRP A 201 10.59 0.73 9.91
N ALA A 202 9.94 -0.30 9.35
CA ALA A 202 8.71 -0.82 9.94
C ALA A 202 8.89 -1.36 11.35
N ARG A 203 10.02 -2.03 11.64
CA ARG A 203 10.32 -2.54 12.98
C ARG A 203 10.42 -1.44 14.02
N PHE A 204 11.03 -0.31 13.68
CA PHE A 204 11.22 0.80 14.63
C PHE A 204 9.94 1.59 14.90
N HIS A 205 9.02 1.61 13.95
CA HIS A 205 7.87 2.52 14.00
C HIS A 205 6.52 1.83 14.18
N PHE A 206 6.47 0.52 13.93
CA PHE A 206 5.26 -0.23 14.14
C PHE A 206 5.46 -1.32 15.19
N PRO A 207 4.59 -1.38 16.21
CA PRO A 207 4.64 -2.45 17.19
C PRO A 207 4.52 -3.79 16.48
N SER A 208 5.25 -4.78 16.99
CA SER A 208 5.15 -6.13 16.46
C SER A 208 3.71 -6.62 16.57
N PRO A 209 3.17 -7.36 15.59
CA PRO A 209 1.80 -7.87 15.66
C PRO A 209 1.50 -8.64 16.94
N THR A 210 2.52 -9.29 17.53
CA THR A 210 2.46 -10.01 18.80
C THR A 210 2.24 -9.11 20.03
N GLU A 211 2.62 -7.84 19.97
CA GLU A 211 2.48 -6.91 21.11
C GLU A 211 1.05 -6.36 21.26
N HIS A 212 0.26 -6.37 20.18
CA HIS A 212 -1.14 -5.94 20.26
C HIS A 212 -2.00 -6.90 21.08
N THR A 213 -1.70 -8.21 21.06
CA THR A 213 -2.39 -9.19 21.89
C THR A 213 -2.05 -9.01 23.37
N ALA A 214 -0.78 -8.78 23.70
CA ALA A 214 -0.33 -8.58 25.08
C ALA A 214 -0.82 -7.26 25.69
N ALA A 215 -0.81 -6.15 24.92
CA ALA A 215 -1.30 -4.86 25.39
C ALA A 215 -2.83 -4.82 25.59
N THR A 216 -3.59 -5.57 24.76
CA THR A 216 -5.05 -5.69 24.93
C THR A 216 -5.40 -6.54 26.16
N VAL A 217 -4.64 -7.61 26.43
CA VAL A 217 -4.79 -8.43 27.64
C VAL A 217 -4.37 -7.65 28.90
N ALA A 218 -3.29 -6.87 28.85
CA ALA A 218 -2.86 -6.03 29.97
C ALA A 218 -3.85 -4.89 30.25
N LYS A 219 -4.45 -4.29 29.23
CA LYS A 219 -5.47 -3.24 29.38
C LYS A 219 -6.81 -3.80 29.90
N ALA A 220 -7.16 -5.04 29.55
CA ALA A 220 -8.30 -5.74 30.13
C ALA A 220 -8.06 -6.12 31.61
N ALA A 221 -6.87 -6.60 31.95
CA ALA A 221 -6.50 -6.92 33.34
C ALA A 221 -6.42 -5.69 34.25
N HIS A 222 -6.04 -4.53 33.70
CA HIS A 222 -6.03 -3.27 34.46
C HIS A 222 -7.45 -2.70 34.68
N ALA A 223 -8.38 -2.93 33.75
CA ALA A 223 -9.79 -2.56 33.90
C ALA A 223 -10.55 -3.45 34.89
N GLU A 224 -10.15 -4.72 35.06
CA GLU A 224 -10.73 -5.61 36.07
C GLU A 224 -10.27 -5.31 37.50
N THR A 225 -9.15 -4.60 37.68
CA THR A 225 -8.61 -4.28 39.02
C THR A 225 -9.12 -2.94 39.58
N THR A 226 -9.69 -2.06 38.74
CA THR A 226 -10.33 -0.82 39.20
C THR A 226 -11.85 -0.97 39.19
N GLY A 227 -12.36 -1.57 40.27
CA GLY A 227 -13.79 -1.62 40.56
C GLY A 227 -14.41 -0.21 40.57
N ALA A 228 -15.27 0.05 39.60
CA ALA A 228 -16.21 1.17 39.63
C ALA A 228 -17.60 0.65 39.28
N SER A 229 -18.42 0.55 40.33
CA SER A 229 -19.85 0.26 40.32
C SER A 229 -20.58 1.00 39.19
N ARG A 230 -21.20 0.25 38.27
CA ARG A 230 -22.19 0.79 37.33
C ARG A 230 -23.58 0.33 37.73
N VAL A 231 -24.33 1.30 38.26
CA VAL A 231 -25.79 1.28 38.44
C VAL A 231 -26.47 1.00 37.09
N PRO A 232 -27.54 0.20 37.02
CA PRO A 232 -28.31 0.02 35.79
C PRO A 232 -29.17 1.26 35.53
N ALA A 233 -28.88 1.97 34.45
CA ALA A 233 -29.80 2.97 33.90
C ALA A 233 -30.86 2.26 33.06
N ALA A 234 -32.07 2.15 33.63
CA ALA A 234 -33.28 1.89 32.88
C ALA A 234 -33.65 3.11 32.00
N ALA A 235 -34.44 2.83 30.97
CA ALA A 235 -35.31 3.74 30.21
C ALA A 235 -34.69 4.61 29.11
N PHE A 236 -34.71 4.09 27.87
CA PHE A 236 -35.07 4.83 26.66
C PHE A 236 -35.87 3.86 25.77
N SER A 237 -37.19 3.80 25.94
CA SER A 237 -38.19 4.55 25.16
C SER A 237 -37.94 4.55 23.65
N HIS A 238 -38.74 3.74 22.97
CA HIS A 238 -38.89 3.67 21.52
C HIS A 238 -39.24 5.05 20.93
N ALA A 239 -38.48 5.51 19.94
CA ALA A 239 -38.89 6.59 19.05
C ALA A 239 -39.51 6.01 17.76
N PRO A 240 -40.55 6.63 17.19
CA PRO A 240 -41.31 6.09 16.07
C PRO A 240 -40.57 6.17 14.73
N THR A 241 -40.78 5.15 13.92
CA THR A 241 -40.33 4.97 12.54
C THR A 241 -40.73 6.15 11.64
N PRO A 242 -39.82 6.73 10.83
CA PRO A 242 -40.19 7.72 9.83
C PRO A 242 -40.91 7.07 8.63
N PRO A 243 -41.83 7.79 7.95
CA PRO A 243 -42.56 7.28 6.79
C PRO A 243 -41.67 7.16 5.54
N THR A 244 -41.97 6.14 4.76
CA THR A 244 -41.37 5.79 3.46
C THR A 244 -41.57 6.90 2.42
N PRO A 245 -40.53 7.27 1.64
CA PRO A 245 -40.69 8.18 0.52
C PRO A 245 -41.37 7.47 -0.67
N THR A 246 -42.45 8.08 -1.16
CA THR A 246 -43.14 7.74 -2.40
C THR A 246 -42.27 8.09 -3.62
N THR A 247 -42.07 7.11 -4.49
CA THR A 247 -41.39 7.23 -5.77
C THR A 247 -42.27 7.96 -6.79
N PRO A 248 -41.82 9.06 -7.43
CA PRO A 248 -42.47 9.60 -8.61
C PRO A 248 -42.06 8.85 -9.89
N THR A 249 -43.10 8.59 -10.66
CA THR A 249 -43.27 8.11 -12.03
C THR A 249 -42.15 8.41 -13.03
N ALA A 250 -41.86 7.40 -13.86
CA ALA A 250 -40.94 7.39 -14.98
C ALA A 250 -41.23 8.47 -16.04
N ALA A 251 -40.20 9.21 -16.44
CA ALA A 251 -40.21 10.08 -17.61
C ALA A 251 -39.67 9.33 -18.84
N THR A 252 -40.43 9.37 -19.93
CA THR A 252 -40.13 8.84 -21.26
C THR A 252 -38.94 9.59 -21.90
N PRO A 253 -37.94 8.90 -22.47
CA PRO A 253 -36.87 9.54 -23.22
C PRO A 253 -37.31 9.94 -24.65
N ALA A 254 -37.01 11.17 -25.03
CA ALA A 254 -37.21 11.73 -26.37
C ALA A 254 -36.09 11.28 -27.35
N PRO A 255 -36.36 11.19 -28.67
CA PRO A 255 -35.41 10.69 -29.65
C PRO A 255 -34.26 11.67 -29.97
N ARG A 256 -33.14 11.03 -30.28
CA ARG A 256 -31.77 11.50 -30.55
C ARG A 256 -31.69 12.36 -31.83
N ALA A 257 -31.18 13.59 -31.71
CA ALA A 257 -30.82 14.42 -32.85
C ALA A 257 -29.52 13.92 -33.50
N ALA A 258 -29.52 13.84 -34.84
CA ALA A 258 -28.41 13.39 -35.66
C ALA A 258 -27.28 14.44 -35.68
N PHE A 259 -26.05 13.99 -35.41
CA PHE A 259 -24.85 14.79 -35.64
C PHE A 259 -24.55 14.83 -37.14
N SER A 260 -24.50 16.04 -37.70
CA SER A 260 -23.95 16.30 -39.03
C SER A 260 -22.43 16.37 -38.95
N THR A 261 -21.74 15.63 -39.82
CA THR A 261 -20.29 15.68 -40.01
C THR A 261 -19.91 16.91 -40.84
N PRO A 262 -18.90 17.71 -40.44
CA PRO A 262 -18.33 18.74 -41.31
C PRO A 262 -17.34 18.14 -42.31
N THR A 263 -17.61 18.39 -43.59
CA THR A 263 -16.72 18.16 -44.74
C THR A 263 -15.52 19.11 -44.70
N ALA A 264 -14.31 18.56 -44.80
CA ALA A 264 -13.07 19.31 -44.95
C ALA A 264 -12.87 19.80 -46.40
N PRO A 265 -12.32 21.01 -46.64
CA PRO A 265 -12.01 21.49 -47.98
C PRO A 265 -10.68 20.93 -48.51
N ALA A 266 -10.69 20.62 -49.80
CA ALA A 266 -9.54 20.18 -50.58
C ALA A 266 -8.46 21.27 -50.71
N ARG A 267 -7.19 20.88 -50.54
CA ARG A 267 -6.02 21.67 -50.93
C ARG A 267 -5.75 21.45 -52.42
N THR A 268 -5.77 22.52 -53.21
CA THR A 268 -5.18 22.55 -54.56
C THR A 268 -3.69 22.85 -54.49
N HIS A 269 -2.97 22.22 -55.43
CA HIS A 269 -1.55 22.37 -55.73
C HIS A 269 -1.20 23.76 -56.30
#